data_AF-A0A6I9N4R9-F1
#
_entry.id   AF-A0A6I9N4R9-F1
#
_cell.length_a   1.000
_cell.length_b   1.000
_cell.length_c   1.000
_cell.angle_alpha   90.00
_cell.angle_beta   90.00
_cell.angle_gamma   90.00
#
_symmetry.space_group_name_H-M   'P 1'
#
loop_
_entity.id
_entity.type
_entity.pdbx_description
1 polymer ?
#
loop_
_entity_poly.entity_id
_entity_poly.type
_entity_poly.pdbx_seq_one_letter_code
_entity_poly.pdbx_strand_id
1 'polypeptide(L)'
;MGKDQYLKKLHMQERAIEEVKLAIKPFYQNRDINKDEYKEILRKAVQKVCHSKSGEINPVKVGNLVKAYVDKFKHARKHKKDEDLGQEADDMKISDSP
;
A
#
# COMPACT_ATOMS: atom_id res chain seq x y z
N MET A 1 14.39 -2.01 -27.10
CA MET A 1 14.31 -2.34 -25.65
C MET A 1 12.97 -1.83 -25.14
N GLY A 2 11.99 -2.64 -24.70
CA GLY A 2 10.82 -2.02 -24.06
C GLY A 2 9.57 -2.85 -23.77
N LYS A 3 9.24 -3.89 -24.55
CA LYS A 3 7.94 -4.60 -24.36
C LYS A 3 7.94 -5.53 -23.14
N ASP A 4 9.00 -6.34 -22.98
CA ASP A 4 9.03 -7.39 -21.96
C ASP A 4 9.12 -6.85 -20.53
N GLN A 5 9.77 -5.70 -20.32
CA GLN A 5 9.84 -5.07 -19.01
C GLN A 5 8.52 -4.43 -18.58
N TYR A 6 7.76 -3.87 -19.53
CA TYR A 6 6.45 -3.29 -19.26
C TYR A 6 5.41 -4.37 -18.92
N LEU A 7 5.37 -5.45 -19.70
CA LEU A 7 4.51 -6.63 -19.45
C LEU A 7 4.80 -7.27 -18.08
N LYS A 8 6.07 -7.41 -17.72
CA LYS A 8 6.47 -7.92 -16.39
C LYS A 8 5.95 -7.01 -15.27
N LYS A 9 6.06 -5.68 -15.40
CA LYS A 9 5.55 -4.74 -14.39
C LYS A 9 4.04 -4.83 -14.22
N LEU A 10 3.30 -4.97 -15.32
CA LEU A 10 1.84 -5.12 -15.30
C LEU A 10 1.39 -6.38 -14.56
N HIS A 11 1.94 -7.55 -14.92
CA HIS A 11 1.60 -8.81 -14.23
C HIS A 11 1.97 -8.79 -12.75
N MET A 12 3.08 -8.14 -12.39
CA MET A 12 3.44 -7.95 -10.99
C MET A 12 2.42 -7.09 -10.25
N GLN A 13 1.92 -6.03 -10.88
CA GLN A 13 0.92 -5.17 -10.28
C GLN A 13 -0.43 -5.88 -10.09
N GLU A 14 -0.88 -6.65 -11.07
CA GLU A 14 -2.10 -7.47 -10.97
C GLU A 14 -2.02 -8.46 -9.81
N ARG A 15 -0.95 -9.25 -9.75
CA ARG A 15 -0.70 -10.18 -8.64
C ARG A 15 -0.62 -9.48 -7.30
N ALA A 16 0.06 -8.33 -7.22
CA ALA A 16 0.18 -7.59 -5.97
C ALA A 16 -1.20 -7.10 -5.49
N ILE A 17 -2.03 -6.62 -6.41
CA ILE A 17 -3.39 -6.17 -6.11
C ILE A 17 -4.24 -7.31 -5.58
N GLU A 18 -4.22 -8.48 -6.22
CA GLU A 18 -4.99 -9.64 -5.77
C GLU A 18 -4.57 -10.10 -4.37
N GLU A 19 -3.27 -10.27 -4.15
CA GLU A 19 -2.73 -10.70 -2.85
C GLU A 19 -3.07 -9.70 -1.74
N VAL A 20 -2.92 -8.40 -2.03
CA VAL A 20 -3.28 -7.35 -1.06
C VAL A 20 -4.78 -7.36 -0.78
N LYS A 21 -5.64 -7.49 -1.79
CA LYS A 21 -7.10 -7.59 -1.59
C LYS A 21 -7.48 -8.79 -0.73
N LEU A 22 -6.90 -9.95 -1.00
CA LEU A 22 -7.14 -11.17 -0.22
C LEU A 22 -6.71 -11.00 1.23
N ALA A 23 -5.53 -10.41 1.46
CA ALA A 23 -5.04 -10.11 2.80
C ALA A 23 -5.90 -9.08 3.54
N ILE A 24 -6.42 -8.05 2.85
CA ILE A 24 -7.26 -7.00 3.47
C ILE A 24 -8.67 -7.51 3.80
N LYS A 25 -9.23 -8.41 2.97
CA LYS A 25 -10.61 -8.91 3.08
C LYS A 25 -11.05 -9.30 4.51
N PRO A 26 -10.31 -10.13 5.27
CA PRO A 26 -10.73 -10.49 6.64
C PRO A 26 -10.85 -9.27 7.57
N PHE A 27 -9.99 -8.26 7.42
CA PHE A 27 -10.03 -7.06 8.26
C PHE A 27 -11.25 -6.18 7.96
N TYR A 28 -11.66 -6.09 6.69
CA TYR A 28 -12.87 -5.37 6.33
C TYR A 28 -14.13 -6.08 6.84
N GLN A 29 -14.17 -7.42 6.73
CA GLN A 29 -15.28 -8.23 7.24
C GLN A 29 -15.41 -8.15 8.77
N ASN A 30 -14.29 -8.13 9.49
CA ASN A 30 -14.25 -7.99 10.95
C ASN A 30 -14.49 -6.55 11.42
N ARG A 31 -14.71 -5.59 10.51
CA ARG A 31 -14.81 -4.14 10.80
C ARG A 31 -13.56 -3.57 11.48
N ASP A 32 -12.42 -4.24 11.30
CA ASP A 32 -11.13 -3.75 11.78
C ASP A 32 -10.65 -2.54 10.99
N ILE A 33 -11.21 -2.29 9.80
CA ILE A 33 -10.94 -1.11 8.96
C ILE A 33 -12.24 -0.63 8.29
N ASN A 34 -12.30 0.66 7.96
CA ASN A 34 -13.41 1.25 7.20
C ASN A 34 -13.09 1.34 5.69
N LYS A 35 -14.03 1.92 4.91
CA LYS A 35 -13.92 2.04 3.45
C LYS A 35 -12.75 2.93 3.00
N ASP A 36 -12.42 3.96 3.77
CA ASP A 36 -11.36 4.91 3.42
C ASP A 36 -9.99 4.32 3.76
N GLU A 37 -9.86 3.70 4.93
CA GLU A 37 -8.69 2.92 5.35
C GLU A 37 -8.42 1.76 4.38
N TYR A 38 -9.46 1.07 3.91
CA TYR A 38 -9.31 0.03 2.89
C TYR A 38 -8.60 0.55 1.63
N LYS A 39 -9.05 1.69 1.09
CA LYS A 39 -8.47 2.28 -0.13
C LYS A 39 -7.03 2.72 0.11
N GLU A 40 -6.77 3.32 1.26
CA GLU A 40 -5.46 3.83 1.68
C GLU A 40 -4.45 2.68 1.82
N ILE A 41 -4.82 1.61 2.53
CA ILE A 41 -3.99 0.41 2.72
C ILE A 41 -3.75 -0.29 1.39
N LEU A 42 -4.79 -0.45 0.56
CA LEU A 42 -4.67 -1.06 -0.76
C LEU A 42 -3.66 -0.30 -1.63
N ARG A 43 -3.78 1.04 -1.73
CA ARG A 43 -2.85 1.87 -2.49
C ARG A 43 -1.42 1.76 -1.97
N LYS A 44 -1.21 1.96 -0.66
CA LYS A 44 0.12 1.97 -0.04
C LYS A 44 0.80 0.60 -0.09
N ALA A 45 0.06 -0.48 0.15
CA ALA A 45 0.60 -1.84 0.13
C ALA A 45 0.98 -2.28 -1.29
N VAL A 46 0.10 -2.07 -2.28
CA VAL A 46 0.40 -2.39 -3.69
C VAL A 46 1.62 -1.62 -4.16
N GLN A 47 1.69 -0.31 -3.88
CA GLN A 47 2.85 0.51 -4.22
C GLN A 47 4.13 -0.06 -3.59
N LYS A 48 4.11 -0.42 -2.30
CA LYS A 48 5.30 -0.94 -1.61
C LYS A 48 5.76 -2.29 -2.19
N VAL A 49 4.82 -3.15 -2.57
CA VAL A 49 5.10 -4.47 -3.16
C VAL A 49 5.67 -4.33 -4.58
N CYS A 50 5.06 -3.50 -5.42
CA CYS A 50 5.52 -3.26 -6.80
C CYS A 50 6.90 -2.60 -6.87
N HIS A 51 7.25 -1.75 -5.91
CA HIS A 51 8.57 -1.12 -5.81
C HIS A 51 9.61 -1.98 -5.05
N SER A 52 9.30 -3.24 -4.75
CA SER A 52 10.26 -4.12 -4.08
C SER A 52 11.40 -4.51 -5.01
N LYS A 53 12.63 -4.55 -4.47
CA LYS A 53 13.85 -4.82 -5.25
C LYS A 53 13.97 -6.28 -5.73
N SER A 54 13.27 -7.25 -5.11
CA SER A 54 13.38 -8.66 -5.50
C SER A 54 12.44 -9.07 -6.64
N GLY A 55 11.42 -8.26 -6.95
CA GLY A 55 10.43 -8.61 -7.97
C GLY A 55 9.56 -9.84 -7.63
N GLU A 56 9.63 -10.35 -6.40
CA GLU A 56 8.87 -11.51 -5.95
C GLU A 56 7.74 -11.09 -5.01
N ILE A 57 6.51 -11.53 -5.32
CA ILE A 57 5.37 -11.38 -4.42
C ILE A 57 5.26 -12.64 -3.57
N ASN A 58 5.49 -12.48 -2.26
CA ASN A 58 5.27 -13.53 -1.28
C ASN A 58 4.01 -13.21 -0.45
N PRO A 59 3.00 -14.09 -0.42
CA PRO A 59 1.73 -13.85 0.26
C PRO A 59 1.91 -13.59 1.77
N VAL A 60 2.90 -14.21 2.41
CA VAL A 60 3.20 -14.00 3.84
C VAL A 60 3.70 -12.58 4.09
N LYS A 61 4.60 -12.07 3.24
CA LYS A 61 5.10 -10.69 3.35
C LYS A 61 4.00 -9.67 3.09
N VAL A 62 3.14 -9.93 2.10
CA VAL A 62 1.98 -9.08 1.80
C VAL A 62 1.00 -9.06 2.96
N GLY A 63 0.67 -10.22 3.53
CA GLY A 63 -0.18 -10.34 4.71
C GLY A 63 0.36 -9.57 5.91
N ASN A 64 1.67 -9.72 6.21
CA ASN A 64 2.31 -8.98 7.30
C ASN A 64 2.33 -7.46 7.05
N LEU A 65 2.57 -7.03 5.81
CA LEU A 65 2.54 -5.61 5.42
C LEU A 65 1.14 -5.02 5.63
N VAL A 66 0.10 -5.72 5.14
CA VAL A 66 -1.29 -5.32 5.32
C VAL A 66 -1.65 -5.25 6.80
N LYS A 67 -1.29 -6.28 7.58
CA LYS A 67 -1.53 -6.31 9.03
C LYS A 67 -0.88 -5.12 9.73
N ALA A 68 0.38 -4.80 9.41
CA ALA A 68 1.07 -3.64 9.98
C ALA A 68 0.36 -2.31 9.68
N TYR A 69 -0.15 -2.15 8.46
CA TYR A 69 -0.97 -0.98 8.13
C TYR A 69 -2.28 -0.96 8.91
N VAL A 70 -3.03 -2.07 8.94
CA VAL A 70 -4.28 -2.19 9.72
C VAL A 70 -4.03 -1.85 11.18
N ASP A 71 -2.99 -2.42 11.79
CA ASP A 71 -2.60 -2.14 13.18
C ASP A 71 -2.30 -0.64 13.35
N LYS A 72 -1.52 -0.02 12.45
CA LYS A 72 -1.26 1.44 12.46
C LYS A 72 -2.57 2.25 12.43
N PHE A 73 -3.54 1.89 11.59
CA PHE A 73 -4.82 2.60 11.50
C PHE A 73 -5.73 2.35 12.72
N LYS A 74 -5.72 1.14 13.30
CA LYS A 74 -6.44 0.83 14.55
C LYS A 74 -5.88 1.63 15.72
N HIS A 75 -4.55 1.65 15.86
CA HIS A 75 -3.86 2.46 16.86
C HIS A 75 -4.10 3.95 16.60
N ALA A 76 -3.94 4.41 15.36
CA ALA A 76 -4.20 5.79 15.00
C ALA A 76 -5.65 6.18 15.30
N ARG A 77 -6.68 5.38 15.03
CA ARG A 77 -8.07 5.72 15.44
C ARG A 77 -8.26 5.81 16.96
N LYS A 78 -7.53 4.99 17.72
CA LYS A 78 -7.52 5.07 19.19
C LYS A 78 -6.81 6.35 19.67
N HIS A 79 -5.83 6.85 18.91
CA HIS A 79 -5.00 8.02 19.21
C HIS A 79 -5.35 9.28 18.41
N LYS A 80 -6.25 9.25 17.41
CA LYS A 80 -6.66 10.40 16.57
C LYS A 80 -7.62 11.33 17.30
N LYS A 81 -7.69 11.20 18.62
CA LYS A 81 -7.97 12.33 19.47
C LYS A 81 -6.84 13.37 19.45
N ASP A 82 -5.62 13.03 19.00
CA ASP A 82 -4.44 13.89 19.20
C ASP A 82 -3.55 14.23 17.98
N GLU A 83 -3.32 13.41 16.94
CA GLU A 83 -2.29 13.78 15.92
C GLU A 83 -2.64 13.43 14.45
N ASP A 84 -2.76 14.47 13.63
CA ASP A 84 -3.16 14.50 12.21
C ASP A 84 -1.96 14.53 11.22
N LEU A 85 -0.74 14.29 11.67
CA LEU A 85 0.45 14.74 10.92
C LEU A 85 1.31 13.57 10.41
N GLY A 86 1.51 13.52 9.09
CA GLY A 86 2.69 12.89 8.52
C GLY A 86 2.40 11.93 7.37
N GLN A 87 2.28 12.47 6.15
CA GLN A 87 3.10 12.10 4.98
C GLN A 87 2.53 12.74 3.70
N GLU A 88 2.60 14.07 3.63
CA GLU A 88 2.70 14.82 2.37
C GLU A 88 4.14 15.33 2.28
N ALA A 89 5.04 14.54 1.71
CA ALA A 89 6.39 14.98 1.39
C ALA A 89 6.91 14.09 0.26
N ASP A 90 6.65 14.48 -0.98
CA ASP A 90 7.51 14.30 -2.16
C ASP A 90 6.77 14.82 -3.41
N ASP A 91 6.43 16.11 -3.44
CA ASP A 91 6.05 16.80 -4.68
C ASP A 91 6.23 18.32 -4.53
N MET A 92 7.48 18.80 -4.54
CA MET A 92 7.81 20.16 -5.00
C MET A 92 9.34 20.36 -5.09
N LYS A 93 9.84 20.59 -6.30
CA LYS A 93 11.02 21.40 -6.70
C LYS A 93 11.89 20.70 -7.75
N ILE A 94 11.52 20.85 -9.03
CA ILE A 94 12.44 21.42 -10.03
C ILE A 94 11.59 22.25 -11.00
N SER A 95 11.38 23.51 -10.67
CA SER A 95 11.10 24.55 -11.65
C SER A 95 11.67 25.86 -11.10
N ASP A 96 12.92 26.13 -11.41
CA ASP A 96 13.26 27.49 -11.78
C ASP A 96 14.41 27.47 -12.77
N SER A 97 14.08 27.95 -13.96
CA SER A 97 14.99 28.33 -15.04
C SER A 97 15.79 29.57 -14.64
N PRO A 98 16.86 29.86 -15.37
CA PRO A 98 16.82 31.06 -16.22
C PRO A 98 16.60 30.76 -17.71
#